data_AF-A0A7S2JDF2-F1
#
_entry.id   AF-A0A7S2JDF2-F1
#
_cell.length_a   1.000
_cell.length_b   1.000
_cell.length_c   1.000
_cell.angle_alpha   90.00
_cell.angle_beta   90.00
_cell.angle_gamma   90.00
#
_symmetry.space_group_name_H-M   'P 1'
#
loop_
_entity.id
_entity.type
_entity.pdbx_description
1 polymer ?
#
loop_
_entity_poly.entity_id
_entity_poly.type
_entity_poly.pdbx_seq_one_letter_code
_entity_poly.pdbx_strand_id
1 'polypeptide(L)'
;IANYRMGEWMADNALSLIAEAGIDKSTISLIGSHGQTVSGHPHWEFGDLSVIAQRTGITTAGDFRPADVAAGGNGTPCTCTYDSIMLRPAAGSSQWRIAINIG
;
A
#
# COMPACT_ATOMS: atom_id res chain seq x y z
N ILE A 1 9.76 -10.13 16.25
CA ILE A 1 10.71 -9.00 16.23
C ILE A 1 10.85 -8.39 14.83
N ALA A 2 11.15 -9.16 13.78
CA ALA A 2 11.32 -8.62 12.42
C ALA A 2 10.10 -7.82 11.89
N ASN A 3 8.88 -8.32 12.09
CA ASN A 3 7.64 -7.60 11.73
C ASN A 3 7.55 -6.20 12.36
N TYR A 4 7.85 -6.09 13.66
CA TYR A 4 7.82 -4.83 14.41
C TYR A 4 8.93 -3.88 13.97
N ARG A 5 10.17 -4.38 13.80
CA ARG A 5 11.29 -3.57 13.31
C ARG A 5 11.06 -3.01 11.91
N MET A 6 10.42 -3.80 11.03
CA MET A 6 10.00 -3.31 9.72
C MET A 6 8.97 -2.18 9.87
N GLY A 7 7.99 -2.32 10.78
CA GLY A 7 7.03 -1.26 11.10
C GLY A 7 7.69 0.01 11.64
N GLU A 8 8.69 -0.11 12.51
CA GLU A 8 9.47 1.03 13.01
C GLU A 8 10.21 1.75 11.88
N TRP A 9 10.90 0.99 11.03
CA TRP A 9 11.61 1.54 9.88
C TRP A 9 10.64 2.24 8.91
N MET A 10 9.49 1.63 8.59
CA MET A 10 8.47 2.24 7.74
C MET A 10 7.92 3.53 8.35
N ALA A 11 7.68 3.57 9.67
CA ALA A 11 7.22 4.77 10.36
C ALA A 11 8.24 5.91 10.30
N ASP A 12 9.53 5.61 10.49
CA ASP A 12 10.60 6.59 10.40
C ASP A 12 10.74 7.18 9.00
N ASN A 13 10.59 6.35 7.96
CA ASN A 13 10.58 6.82 6.58
C ASN A 13 9.34 7.68 6.27
N ALA A 14 8.16 7.29 6.77
CA ALA A 14 6.95 8.08 6.60
C ALA A 14 7.09 9.47 7.26
N LEU A 15 7.58 9.54 8.50
CA LEU A 15 7.81 10.82 9.19
C LEU A 15 8.86 11.68 8.49
N SER A 16 9.94 11.07 7.99
CA SER A 16 10.99 11.77 7.25
C SER A 16 10.43 12.35 5.95
N LEU A 17 9.66 11.56 5.18
CA LEU A 17 9.02 12.02 3.96
C LEU A 17 8.02 13.17 4.21
N ILE A 18 7.22 13.08 5.27
CA ILE A 18 6.28 14.14 5.65
C ILE A 18 7.02 15.45 5.95
N ALA A 19 8.13 15.36 6.68
CA ALA A 19 8.96 16.52 7.00
C ALA A 19 9.64 17.11 5.76
N GLU A 20 10.22 16.26 4.90
CA GLU A 20 10.85 16.68 3.64
C GLU A 20 9.87 17.34 2.67
N ALA A 21 8.65 16.83 2.60
CA ALA A 21 7.58 17.40 1.78
C ALA A 21 7.00 18.70 2.36
N GLY A 22 7.34 19.06 3.61
CA GLY A 22 6.79 20.24 4.29
C GLY A 22 5.28 20.14 4.55
N ILE A 23 4.73 18.93 4.61
CA ILE A 23 3.30 18.70 4.80
C ILE A 23 3.00 18.71 6.30
N ASP A 24 1.96 19.46 6.71
CA ASP A 24 1.45 19.36 8.07
C ASP A 24 0.83 17.97 8.27
N LYS A 25 1.44 17.18 9.16
CA LYS A 25 1.01 15.84 9.53
C LYS A 25 -0.48 15.78 9.91
N SER A 26 -1.04 16.84 10.49
CA SER A 26 -2.46 16.90 10.89
C SER A 26 -3.43 16.83 9.71
N THR A 27 -2.95 17.16 8.50
CA THR A 27 -3.74 17.14 7.26
C THR A 27 -3.77 15.76 6.59
N ILE A 28 -3.00 14.80 7.08
CA ILE A 28 -2.89 13.46 6.51
C ILE A 28 -3.93 12.55 7.13
N SER A 29 -4.94 12.18 6.34
CA SER A 29 -6.04 11.33 6.82
C SER A 29 -5.64 9.87 7.04
N LEU A 30 -4.70 9.35 6.23
CA LEU A 30 -4.39 7.92 6.19
C LEU A 30 -2.97 7.66 5.66
N ILE A 31 -2.31 6.66 6.24
CA ILE A 31 -1.15 5.99 5.63
C ILE A 31 -1.63 4.65 5.05
N GLY A 32 -1.42 4.45 3.75
CA GLY A 32 -1.55 3.14 3.13
C GLY A 32 -0.21 2.42 3.12
N SER A 33 -0.06 1.36 3.91
CA SER A 33 1.16 0.54 3.95
C SER A 33 0.92 -0.81 3.29
N HIS A 34 1.62 -1.06 2.19
CA HIS A 34 1.67 -2.39 1.58
C HIS A 34 2.38 -3.41 2.50
N GLY A 35 3.36 -2.95 3.28
CA GLY A 35 4.28 -3.84 3.97
C GLY A 35 5.37 -4.42 3.05
N GLN A 36 6.19 -5.28 3.61
CA GLN A 36 7.29 -5.96 2.93
C GLN A 36 6.92 -7.44 2.76
N THR A 37 6.72 -7.88 1.51
CA THR A 37 6.46 -9.29 1.22
C THR A 37 7.65 -10.14 1.65
N VAL A 38 7.37 -11.14 2.49
CA VAL A 38 8.33 -12.18 2.93
C VAL A 38 7.98 -13.55 2.37
N SER A 39 6.72 -13.78 1.99
CA SER A 39 6.25 -14.95 1.27
C SER A 39 5.16 -14.53 0.30
N GLY A 40 5.23 -15.00 -0.95
CA GLY A 40 4.19 -14.77 -1.95
C GLY A 40 3.04 -15.78 -1.88
N HIS A 41 3.24 -16.96 -1.26
CA HIS A 41 2.23 -18.01 -1.14
C HIS A 41 2.48 -18.87 0.12
N PRO A 42 1.64 -18.77 1.18
CA PRO A 42 0.60 -17.76 1.35
C PRO A 42 1.20 -16.35 1.39
N HIS A 43 0.44 -15.35 0.93
CA HIS A 43 0.83 -13.94 0.98
C HIS A 43 1.08 -13.54 2.43
N TRP A 44 2.32 -13.17 2.73
CA TRP A 44 2.70 -12.71 4.05
C TRP A 44 3.62 -11.51 3.93
N GLU A 45 3.23 -10.44 4.61
CA GLU A 45 3.89 -9.15 4.60
C GLU A 45 4.27 -8.74 6.02
N PHE A 46 5.49 -8.21 6.18
CA PHE A 46 5.96 -7.58 7.42
C PHE A 46 5.73 -6.08 7.39
N GLY A 47 5.68 -5.47 8.57
CA GLY A 47 5.42 -4.05 8.75
C GLY A 47 4.18 -3.86 9.60
N ASP A 48 4.33 -4.08 10.91
CA ASP A 48 3.20 -4.04 11.84
C ASP A 48 2.46 -2.68 11.76
N LEU A 49 1.20 -2.72 11.34
CA LEU A 49 0.38 -1.51 11.13
C LEU A 49 0.13 -0.75 12.43
N SER A 50 0.08 -1.44 13.57
CA SER A 50 -0.11 -0.81 14.88
C SER A 50 1.13 -0.01 15.28
N VAL A 51 2.33 -0.52 14.95
CA VAL A 51 3.58 0.24 15.15
C VAL A 51 3.59 1.50 14.29
N ILE A 52 3.25 1.39 13.01
CA ILE A 52 3.21 2.53 12.09
C ILE A 52 2.21 3.57 12.59
N ALA A 53 0.98 3.16 12.92
CA ALA A 53 -0.05 4.05 13.43
C ALA A 53 0.37 4.73 14.74
N GLN A 54 0.94 3.98 15.69
CA GLN A 54 1.36 4.51 16.99
C GLN A 54 2.52 5.50 16.87
N ARG A 55 3.50 5.22 16.01
CA ARG A 55 4.69 6.06 15.81
C ARG A 55 4.36 7.34 15.06
N THR A 56 3.48 7.25 14.06
CA THR A 56 3.14 8.40 13.21
C THR A 56 2.02 9.25 13.80
N GLY A 57 1.11 8.64 14.58
CA GLY A 57 -0.14 9.25 15.01
C GLY A 57 -1.17 9.39 13.89
N ILE A 58 -0.99 8.69 12.76
CA ILE A 58 -1.88 8.71 11.60
C ILE A 58 -2.55 7.34 11.46
N THR A 59 -3.85 7.34 11.15
CA THR A 59 -4.58 6.11 10.84
C THR A 59 -3.85 5.35 9.72
N THR A 60 -3.56 4.07 9.95
CA THR A 60 -2.80 3.25 9.01
C THR A 60 -3.65 2.09 8.52
N ALA A 61 -3.76 1.93 7.21
CA ALA A 61 -4.41 0.82 6.54
C ALA A 61 -3.36 0.01 5.76
N GLY A 62 -3.50 -1.30 5.75
CA GLY A 62 -2.59 -2.23 5.09
C GLY A 62 -3.20 -3.61 5.02
N ASP A 63 -2.37 -4.64 4.86
CA ASP A 63 -2.83 -6.03 4.76
C ASP A 63 -3.86 -6.22 3.64
N PHE A 64 -3.56 -5.66 2.46
CA PHE A 64 -4.52 -5.54 1.37
C PHE A 64 -4.79 -6.87 0.64
N ARG A 65 -3.87 -7.83 0.73
CA ARG A 65 -3.91 -9.08 -0.06
C ARG A 65 -4.81 -10.16 0.55
N PRO A 66 -4.83 -10.42 1.88
CA PRO A 66 -5.58 -11.54 2.42
C PRO A 66 -7.08 -11.51 2.13
N ALA A 67 -7.69 -10.32 2.05
CA ALA A 67 -9.12 -10.20 1.72
C ALA A 67 -9.45 -10.74 0.31
N ASP A 68 -8.61 -10.45 -0.68
CA ASP A 68 -8.77 -10.98 -2.04
C ASP A 68 -8.57 -12.50 -2.07
N VAL A 69 -7.53 -12.99 -1.39
CA VAL A 69 -7.25 -14.43 -1.29
C VAL A 69 -8.39 -15.19 -0.62
N ALA A 70 -8.96 -14.63 0.46
CA ALA A 70 -10.11 -15.21 1.15
C ALA A 70 -11.37 -15.27 0.25
N ALA A 71 -11.50 -14.35 -0.71
CA ALA A 71 -12.55 -14.34 -1.71
C ALA A 71 -12.28 -15.28 -2.90
N GLY A 72 -11.16 -16.03 -2.90
CA GLY A 72 -10.75 -16.91 -4.00
C GLY A 72 -9.91 -16.23 -5.09
N GLY A 73 -9.51 -14.99 -4.86
CA GLY A 73 -8.57 -14.26 -5.72
C GLY A 73 -7.12 -14.66 -5.48
N ASN A 74 -6.22 -14.07 -6.27
CA ASN A 74 -4.79 -14.40 -6.25
C ASN A 74 -4.00 -13.53 -5.24
N GLY A 75 -4.61 -12.52 -4.64
CA GLY A 75 -3.95 -11.52 -3.78
C GLY A 75 -3.04 -10.56 -4.55
N THR A 76 -2.92 -10.69 -5.87
CA THR A 76 -2.02 -9.91 -6.72
C THR A 76 -2.40 -10.04 -8.21
N PRO A 77 -2.13 -9.02 -9.06
CA PRO A 77 -1.68 -7.65 -8.72
C PRO A 77 -2.80 -6.77 -8.14
N CYS A 78 -2.49 -6.03 -7.08
CA CYS A 78 -3.46 -5.16 -6.39
C CYS A 78 -3.71 -3.81 -7.11
N THR A 79 -2.90 -3.47 -8.10
CA THR A 79 -2.97 -2.16 -8.79
C THR A 79 -4.02 -2.09 -9.89
N CYS A 80 -4.52 -3.24 -10.39
CA CYS A 80 -5.40 -3.28 -11.55
C CYS A 80 -6.64 -2.38 -11.44
N THR A 81 -7.24 -2.29 -10.25
CA THR A 81 -8.39 -1.39 -10.03
C THR A 81 -7.98 0.08 -10.15
N TYR A 82 -6.83 0.45 -9.59
CA TYR A 82 -6.29 1.81 -9.70
C TYR A 82 -5.92 2.14 -11.15
N ASP A 83 -5.23 1.22 -11.84
CA ASP A 83 -4.84 1.38 -13.24
C ASP A 83 -6.08 1.55 -14.14
N SER A 84 -7.13 0.77 -13.89
CA SER A 84 -8.42 0.92 -14.60
C SER A 84 -9.05 2.29 -14.35
N ILE A 85 -9.08 2.78 -13.10
CA ILE A 85 -9.66 4.09 -12.78
C ILE A 85 -8.89 5.22 -13.49
N MET A 86 -7.55 5.18 -13.43
CA MET A 86 -6.69 6.26 -13.91
C MET A 86 -6.48 6.21 -15.42
N LEU A 87 -6.42 5.01 -16.00
CA LEU A 87 -5.97 4.81 -17.37
C LEU A 87 -7.09 4.33 -18.30
N ARG A 88 -8.30 4.01 -17.83
CA ARG A 88 -9.37 3.62 -18.77
C ARG A 88 -9.64 4.71 -19.82
N PRO A 89 -9.84 4.35 -21.09
CA PRO A 89 -10.28 5.29 -22.12
C PRO A 89 -11.61 5.95 -21.75
N ALA A 90 -11.88 7.11 -22.32
CA ALA A 90 -13.20 7.75 -22.22
C ALA A 90 -14.30 6.80 -22.73
N ALA A 91 -15.48 6.87 -22.13
CA ALA A 91 -16.62 6.05 -22.55
C ALA A 91 -16.91 6.26 -24.05
N GLY A 92 -17.06 5.16 -24.79
CA GLY A 92 -17.25 5.18 -26.25
C GLY A 92 -15.97 5.22 -27.09
N SER A 93 -14.79 5.27 -26.47
CA SER A 93 -13.51 5.17 -27.18
C SER A 93 -13.24 3.74 -27.69
N SER A 94 -12.64 3.62 -28.88
CA SER A 94 -12.15 2.35 -29.45
C SER A 94 -10.68 2.06 -29.09
N GLN A 95 -10.03 2.94 -28.32
CA GLN A 95 -8.63 2.79 -27.93
C GLN A 95 -8.47 1.78 -26.80
N TRP A 96 -7.38 1.03 -26.84
CA TRP A 96 -6.96 0.14 -25.75
C TRP A 96 -5.68 0.66 -25.10
N ARG A 97 -5.53 0.39 -23.80
CA ARG A 97 -4.33 0.75 -23.03
C ARG A 97 -3.88 -0.46 -22.24
N ILE A 98 -2.56 -0.63 -22.16
CA ILE A 98 -1.92 -1.67 -21.34
C ILE A 98 -0.98 -0.93 -20.39
N ALA A 99 -1.13 -1.22 -19.09
CA ALA A 99 -0.18 -0.80 -18.07
C ALA A 99 0.78 -1.95 -17.79
N ILE A 100 2.08 -1.70 -17.92
CA ILE A 100 3.12 -2.71 -17.65
C ILE A 100 3.97 -2.18 -16.51
N ASN A 101 3.90 -2.85 -15.36
CA ASN A 101 4.85 -2.66 -14.27
C ASN A 101 6.05 -3.59 -14.49
N ILE A 102 7.24 -3.03 -14.63
CA ILE A 102 8.51 -3.76 -14.70
C ILE A 102 9.25 -3.47 -13.39
N GLY A 103 9.05 -4.35 -12.40
CA GLY A 103 9.70 -4.31 -11.09
C GLY A 103 10.92 -5.20 -10.99
#